data_AF-A0A9N9K0G0-F1
#
_entry.id   AF-A0A9N9K0G0-F1
#
_cell.length_a   1.000
_cell.length_b   1.000
_cell.length_c   1.000
_cell.angle_alpha   90.00
_cell.angle_beta   90.00
_cell.angle_gamma   90.00
#
_symmetry.space_group_name_H-M   'P 1'
#
loop_
_entity.id
_entity.type
_entity.pdbx_description
1 polymer ?
#
loop_
_entity_poly.entity_id
_entity_poly.type
_entity_poly.pdbx_seq_one_letter_code
_entity_poly.pdbx_strand_id
1 'polypeptide(L)'
;IGKIGTDIEDNKCSWCINQALLIASPEQFKLLSEHYGKKNSEDVLIIKQIYKDLNIEKLYREYEEDSHTFLVGLISQLDENIIKKDIFLEYINKIYKRN
;
A
#
# COMPACT_ATOMS: atom_id res chain seq x y z
N ILE A 1 -1.75 -8.94 12.81
CA ILE A 1 -0.39 -8.31 12.84
C ILE A 1 0.26 -8.51 14.21
N GLY A 2 1.46 -9.10 14.27
CA GLY A 2 2.18 -9.43 15.53
C GLY A 2 3.24 -8.42 15.99
N LYS A 3 3.33 -7.24 15.33
CA LYS A 3 4.26 -6.16 15.69
C LYS A 3 3.57 -4.81 15.54
N ILE A 4 3.96 -3.86 16.37
CA ILE A 4 3.53 -2.45 16.23
C ILE A 4 4.24 -1.89 14.99
N GLY A 5 3.48 -1.31 14.05
CA GLY A 5 4.02 -0.68 12.86
C GLY A 5 4.55 0.71 13.17
N THR A 6 5.83 0.97 12.85
CA THR A 6 6.55 2.21 13.14
C THR A 6 6.97 2.99 11.89
N ASP A 7 6.42 2.64 10.72
CA ASP A 7 6.89 3.14 9.43
C ASP A 7 6.85 4.67 9.30
N ILE A 8 5.84 5.32 9.91
CA ILE A 8 5.72 6.78 9.95
C ILE A 8 6.84 7.39 10.81
N GLU A 9 7.05 6.86 12.01
CA GLU A 9 8.03 7.35 12.99
C GLU A 9 9.47 7.13 12.51
N ASP A 10 9.69 6.03 11.79
CA ASP A 10 10.97 5.64 11.22
C ASP A 10 11.30 6.36 9.89
N ASN A 11 10.44 7.29 9.45
CA ASN A 11 10.59 8.02 8.19
C ASN A 11 10.76 7.06 6.98
N LYS A 12 10.04 5.93 6.98
CA LYS A 12 10.18 4.95 5.90
C LYS A 12 9.50 5.46 4.63
N CYS A 13 10.13 5.16 3.50
CA CYS A 13 9.56 5.35 2.17
C CYS A 13 8.50 4.26 1.88
N SER A 14 7.42 4.25 2.66
CA SER A 14 6.33 3.30 2.53
C SER A 14 5.43 3.62 1.33
N TRP A 15 4.61 2.65 0.90
CA TRP A 15 3.64 2.89 -0.17
C TRP A 15 2.67 4.03 0.19
N CYS A 16 2.18 4.07 1.42
CA CYS A 16 1.22 5.07 1.89
C CYS A 16 1.74 6.51 1.78
N ILE A 17 2.98 6.77 2.20
CA ILE A 17 3.53 8.14 2.11
C ILE A 17 3.77 8.55 0.67
N ASN A 18 4.27 7.63 -0.18
CA ASN A 18 4.48 7.92 -1.58
C ASN A 18 3.16 8.26 -2.30
N GLN A 19 2.09 7.50 -2.03
CA GLN A 19 0.78 7.83 -2.58
C GLN A 19 0.25 9.15 -2.05
N ALA A 20 0.35 9.39 -0.74
CA ALA A 20 -0.12 10.65 -0.16
C ALA A 20 0.59 11.87 -0.76
N LEU A 21 1.91 11.81 -0.95
CA LEU A 21 2.68 12.91 -1.56
C LEU A 21 2.28 13.20 -3.02
N LEU A 22 1.78 12.21 -3.76
CA LEU A 22 1.36 12.38 -5.15
C LEU A 22 0.02 13.13 -5.29
N ILE A 23 -0.87 13.00 -4.30
CA ILE A 23 -2.25 13.52 -4.39
C ILE A 23 -2.59 14.59 -3.34
N ALA A 24 -1.69 14.84 -2.39
CA ALA A 24 -1.90 15.83 -1.34
C ALA A 24 -2.05 17.25 -1.89
N SER A 25 -2.92 18.05 -1.28
CA SER A 25 -2.93 19.49 -1.48
C SER A 25 -1.62 20.13 -0.96
N PRO A 26 -1.28 21.37 -1.35
CA PRO A 26 -0.11 22.06 -0.82
C PRO A 26 -0.09 22.15 0.72
N GLU A 27 -1.25 22.34 1.34
CA GLU A 27 -1.41 22.40 2.80
C GLU A 27 -1.16 21.02 3.43
N GLN A 28 -1.75 19.97 2.87
CA GLN A 28 -1.52 18.60 3.33
C GLN A 28 -0.06 18.18 3.12
N PHE A 29 0.56 18.55 2.00
CA PHE A 29 1.97 18.28 1.72
C PHE A 29 2.88 18.93 2.76
N LYS A 30 2.58 20.17 3.17
CA LYS A 30 3.32 20.85 4.23
C LYS A 30 3.21 20.10 5.55
N LEU A 31 2.00 19.68 5.94
CA LEU A 31 1.79 18.89 7.15
C LEU A 31 2.51 17.53 7.08
N LEU A 32 2.45 16.83 5.94
CA LEU A 32 3.21 15.59 5.73
C LEU A 32 4.71 15.84 5.92
N SER A 33 5.25 16.92 5.36
CA SER A 33 6.68 17.26 5.47
C SER A 33 7.10 17.64 6.90
N GLU A 34 6.20 18.27 7.66
CA GLU A 34 6.47 18.74 9.03
C GLU A 34 6.41 17.59 10.05
N HIS A 35 5.45 16.69 9.90
CA HIS A 35 5.10 15.68 10.90
C HIS A 35 5.62 14.26 10.58
N TYR A 36 5.94 13.93 9.33
CA TYR A 36 6.41 12.58 8.97
C TYR A 36 7.85 12.34 9.48
N GLY A 37 8.14 11.13 9.97
CA GLY A 37 9.45 10.80 10.54
C GLY A 37 9.71 11.32 11.95
N LYS A 38 8.67 11.79 12.65
CA LYS A 38 8.76 12.25 14.04
C LYS A 38 8.35 11.14 15.01
N LYS A 39 9.14 10.96 16.08
CA LYS A 39 8.88 9.97 17.15
C LYS A 39 7.94 10.52 18.22
N ASN A 40 6.87 11.18 17.80
CA ASN A 40 5.84 11.73 18.66
C ASN A 40 4.48 11.19 18.21
N SER A 41 3.67 10.74 19.18
CA SER A 41 2.36 10.15 18.90
C SER A 41 1.39 11.14 18.24
N GLU A 42 1.47 12.43 18.58
CA GLU A 42 0.63 13.47 17.98
C GLU A 42 0.93 13.65 16.48
N ASP A 43 2.22 13.69 16.12
CA ASP A 43 2.67 13.78 14.73
C ASP A 43 2.17 12.57 13.91
N VAL A 44 2.26 11.36 14.50
CA VAL A 44 1.74 10.14 13.87
C VAL A 44 0.22 10.20 13.65
N LEU A 45 -0.53 10.77 14.59
CA LEU A 45 -1.98 10.93 14.45
C LEU A 45 -2.34 11.91 13.32
N ILE A 46 -1.59 13.00 13.17
CA ILE A 46 -1.77 13.96 12.06
C ILE A 46 -1.55 13.25 10.72
N ILE A 47 -0.46 12.50 10.56
CA ILE A 47 -0.19 11.73 9.33
C ILE A 47 -1.30 10.71 9.05
N LYS A 48 -1.75 9.96 10.06
CA LYS A 48 -2.84 8.99 9.93
C LYS A 48 -4.16 9.65 9.51
N GLN A 49 -4.45 10.84 10.03
CA GLN A 49 -5.63 11.59 9.64
C GLN A 49 -5.53 12.05 8.18
N ILE A 50 -4.38 12.56 7.74
CA ILE A 50 -4.16 12.91 6.33
C ILE A 50 -4.35 11.70 5.42
N TYR A 51 -3.85 10.52 5.79
CA TYR A 51 -4.08 9.29 5.01
C TYR A 51 -5.56 8.92 4.91
N LYS A 52 -6.33 9.14 5.97
CA LYS A 52 -7.76 8.92 5.97
C LYS A 52 -8.47 9.93 5.07
N ASP A 53 -8.13 11.21 5.16
CA ASP A 53 -8.73 12.28 4.36
C ASP A 53 -8.43 12.10 2.86
N LEU A 54 -7.22 11.65 2.53
CA LEU A 54 -6.80 11.31 1.17
C LEU A 54 -7.34 9.95 0.69
N ASN A 55 -8.07 9.21 1.54
CA ASN A 55 -8.62 7.89 1.24
C ASN A 55 -7.54 6.91 0.73
N ILE A 56 -6.35 6.91 1.34
CA ILE A 56 -5.22 6.04 0.94
C ILE A 56 -5.62 4.55 0.99
N GLU A 57 -6.49 4.16 1.92
CA GLU A 57 -7.03 2.80 1.98
C GLU A 57 -7.82 2.44 0.71
N LYS A 58 -8.63 3.37 0.19
CA LYS A 58 -9.39 3.14 -1.04
C LYS A 58 -8.45 2.97 -2.23
N LEU A 59 -7.43 3.83 -2.36
CA LEU A 59 -6.40 3.72 -3.40
C LEU A 59 -5.67 2.37 -3.33
N TYR A 60 -5.40 1.90 -2.11
CA TYR A 60 -4.75 0.60 -1.94
C TYR A 60 -5.64 -0.54 -2.43
N ARG A 61 -6.94 -0.49 -2.11
CA ARG A 61 -7.91 -1.50 -2.57
C ARG A 61 -8.04 -1.49 -4.09
N GLU A 62 -8.10 -0.32 -4.71
CA GLU A 62 -8.12 -0.19 -6.18
C GLU A 62 -6.84 -0.78 -6.79
N TYR A 63 -5.66 -0.41 -6.26
CA TYR A 63 -4.39 -0.96 -6.70
C TYR A 63 -4.29 -2.49 -6.49
N GLU A 64 -4.83 -3.02 -5.39
CA GLU A 64 -4.85 -4.45 -5.09
C GLU A 64 -5.69 -5.23 -6.12
N GLU A 65 -6.88 -4.72 -6.46
CA GLU A 65 -7.76 -5.32 -7.47
C GLU A 65 -7.14 -5.28 -8.87
N ASP A 66 -6.56 -4.14 -9.25
CA ASP A 66 -5.89 -3.96 -10.55
C ASP A 66 -4.67 -4.89 -10.66
N SER A 67 -3.85 -4.94 -9.61
CA SER A 67 -2.67 -5.81 -9.56
C SER A 67 -3.07 -7.28 -9.62
N HIS A 68 -4.11 -7.69 -8.90
CA HIS A 68 -4.63 -9.05 -8.97
C HIS A 68 -5.11 -9.42 -10.38
N THR A 69 -5.92 -8.55 -10.99
CA THR A 69 -6.45 -8.75 -12.35
C THR A 69 -5.31 -8.83 -13.37
N PHE A 70 -4.33 -7.94 -13.27
CA PHE A 70 -3.15 -7.95 -14.12
C PHE A 70 -2.36 -9.26 -13.99
N LEU A 71 -2.07 -9.70 -12.77
CA LEU A 71 -1.30 -10.92 -12.53
C LEU A 71 -2.04 -12.18 -13.00
N VAL A 72 -3.34 -12.30 -12.75
CA VAL A 72 -4.17 -13.40 -13.27
C VAL A 72 -4.19 -13.39 -14.80
N GLY A 73 -4.26 -12.20 -15.40
CA GLY A 73 -4.13 -12.01 -16.84
C GLY A 73 -2.82 -12.59 -17.38
N LEU A 74 -1.69 -12.26 -16.76
CA LEU A 74 -0.38 -12.80 -17.14
C LEU A 74 -0.32 -14.33 -17.00
N ILE A 75 -0.85 -14.88 -15.89
CA ILE A 75 -0.86 -16.34 -15.66
C ILE A 75 -1.69 -17.05 -16.72
N SER A 76 -2.83 -16.48 -17.11
CA SER A 76 -3.71 -17.09 -18.11
C SER A 76 -3.02 -17.29 -19.47
N GLN A 77 -2.02 -16.45 -19.78
CA GLN A 77 -1.24 -16.48 -21.02
C GLN A 77 -0.08 -17.49 -21.01
N LEU A 78 0.22 -18.12 -19.86
CA LEU A 78 1.33 -19.08 -19.76
C LEU A 78 1.04 -20.37 -20.56
N ASP A 79 2.10 -20.97 -21.11
CA ASP A 79 2.06 -22.30 -21.72
C ASP A 79 2.21 -23.39 -20.66
N GLU A 80 1.15 -24.19 -20.50
CA GLU A 80 1.09 -25.28 -19.50
C GLU A 80 1.94 -26.51 -19.80
N ASN A 81 2.50 -26.59 -21.01
CA ASN A 81 3.50 -27.60 -21.34
C ASN A 81 4.88 -27.25 -20.77
N ILE A 82 5.11 -25.97 -20.45
CA ILE A 82 6.37 -25.46 -19.89
C ILE A 82 6.22 -25.31 -18.37
N ILE A 83 5.14 -24.66 -17.91
CA ILE A 83 4.95 -24.35 -16.50
C ILE A 83 3.48 -24.39 -16.08
N LYS A 84 3.20 -24.99 -14.92
CA LYS A 84 1.83 -25.11 -14.42
C LYS A 84 1.34 -23.79 -13.83
N LYS A 85 0.22 -23.29 -14.35
CA LYS A 85 -0.46 -22.07 -13.89
C LYS A 85 -0.87 -22.16 -12.43
N ASP A 86 -1.32 -23.34 -12.00
CA ASP A 86 -1.81 -23.60 -10.65
C ASP A 86 -0.81 -23.20 -9.56
N ILE A 87 0.49 -23.40 -9.79
CA ILE A 87 1.54 -22.99 -8.85
C ILE A 87 1.42 -21.49 -8.55
N PHE A 88 1.27 -20.66 -9.58
CA PHE A 88 1.15 -19.21 -9.41
C PHE A 88 -0.20 -18.80 -8.83
N LEU A 89 -1.28 -19.46 -9.25
CA LEU A 89 -2.63 -19.21 -8.72
C LEU A 89 -2.70 -19.49 -7.22
N GLU A 90 -2.07 -20.58 -6.74
CA GLU A 90 -1.98 -20.88 -5.30
C GLU A 90 -1.25 -19.78 -4.52
N TYR A 91 -0.18 -19.21 -5.07
CA TYR A 91 0.52 -18.10 -4.40
C TYR A 91 -0.31 -16.82 -4.40
N ILE A 92 -0.97 -16.47 -5.51
CA ILE A 92 -1.83 -15.29 -5.58
C ILE A 92 -2.97 -15.37 -4.57
N ASN A 93 -3.64 -16.53 -4.49
CA ASN A 93 -4.74 -16.74 -3.56
C ASN A 93 -4.33 -16.60 -2.08
N LYS A 94 -3.04 -16.78 -1.75
CA LYS A 94 -2.51 -16.60 -0.39
C LYS A 94 -2.18 -15.15 -0.05
N ILE A 95 -1.91 -14.31 -1.04
CA ILE A 95 -1.46 -12.92 -0.84
C ILE A 95 -2.58 -11.90 -1.07
N TYR A 96 -3.49 -12.17 -1.99
CA TYR A 96 -4.62 -11.29 -2.30
C TYR A 96 -5.56 -11.20 -1.10
N LYS A 97 -5.87 -9.97 -0.67
CA LYS A 97 -6.75 -9.68 0.48
C LYS A 97 -6.31 -10.34 1.80
N ARG A 98 -5.00 -10.51 1.99
CA ARG A 98 -4.45 -11.06 3.24
C ARG A 98 -4.61 -10.06 4.39
N ASN A 99 -5.12 -10.56 5.52
CA ASN A 99 -5.29 -9.80 6.78
C ASN A 99 -4.06 -9.86 7.71
#